data_AF-A0A520GUK8-F1
#
_entry.id   AF-A0A520GUK8-F1
#
_cell.length_a   1.000
_cell.length_b   1.000
_cell.length_c   1.000
_cell.angle_alpha   90.00
_cell.angle_beta   90.00
_cell.angle_gamma   90.00
#
_symmetry.space_group_name_H-M   'P 1'
#
loop_
_entity.id
_entity.type
_entity.pdbx_description
1 polymer ?
#
loop_
_entity_poly.entity_id
_entity_poly.type
_entity_poly.pdbx_seq_one_letter_code
_entity_poly.pdbx_strand_id
1 'polypeptide(L)'
;MEDNTFLELIAINQGIIHKICRLYRDTQEDRQDLFQEIVYQLWRSVDNFRHQAKPSTFIYRIAINTAISSLRKDTTKKMIE
;
A
#
# COMPACT_ATOMS: atom_id res chain seq x y z
N MET A 1 -1.73 -11.52 14.96
CA MET A 1 -2.75 -12.08 14.04
C MET A 1 -2.15 -13.36 13.48
N GLU A 2 -2.88 -14.47 13.32
CA GLU A 2 -2.30 -15.62 12.59
C GLU A 2 -2.00 -15.20 11.15
N ASP A 3 -0.82 -15.57 10.62
CA ASP A 3 -0.32 -15.12 9.31
C ASP A 3 -1.31 -15.38 8.16
N ASN A 4 -2.11 -16.45 8.27
CA ASN A 4 -3.12 -16.83 7.28
C ASN A 4 -4.26 -15.82 7.15
N THR A 5 -4.71 -15.22 8.25
CA THR A 5 -5.80 -14.23 8.25
C THR A 5 -5.38 -12.94 7.55
N PHE A 6 -4.10 -12.56 7.66
CA PHE A 6 -3.56 -11.38 6.97
C PHE A 6 -3.46 -11.60 5.46
N LEU A 7 -3.01 -12.79 5.04
CA LEU A 7 -2.90 -13.13 3.62
C LEU A 7 -4.26 -13.15 2.93
N GLU A 8 -5.30 -13.71 3.57
CA GLU A 8 -6.67 -13.64 3.06
C GLU A 8 -7.18 -12.20 2.95
N LEU A 9 -6.89 -11.38 3.97
CA LEU A 9 -7.31 -9.99 4.03
C LEU A 9 -6.66 -9.15 2.93
N ILE A 10 -5.38 -9.40 2.60
CA ILE A 10 -4.74 -8.82 1.42
C ILE A 10 -5.36 -9.37 0.13
N ALA A 11 -5.51 -10.68 -0.01
CA ALA A 11 -6.02 -11.32 -1.22
C ALA A 11 -7.39 -10.75 -1.63
N ILE A 12 -8.32 -10.61 -0.67
CA ILE A 12 -9.66 -10.05 -0.90
C ILE A 12 -9.59 -8.59 -1.36
N ASN A 13 -8.58 -7.84 -0.93
CA ASN A 13 -8.48 -6.40 -1.19
C ASN A 13 -7.42 -6.02 -2.23
N GLN A 14 -6.78 -6.98 -2.91
CA GLN A 14 -5.75 -6.73 -3.92
C GLN A 14 -6.22 -5.77 -5.02
N GLY A 15 -7.50 -5.85 -5.41
CA GLY A 15 -8.08 -4.95 -6.41
C GLY A 15 -7.99 -3.47 -6.03
N ILE A 16 -8.13 -3.14 -4.75
CA ILE A 16 -7.99 -1.77 -4.24
C ILE A 16 -6.54 -1.31 -4.35
N ILE A 17 -5.59 -2.17 -3.97
CA ILE A 17 -4.15 -1.85 -4.01
C ILE A 17 -3.73 -1.61 -5.46
N HIS A 18 -4.08 -2.50 -6.39
CA HIS A 18 -3.77 -2.31 -7.82
C HIS A 18 -4.38 -1.03 -8.40
N LYS A 19 -5.60 -0.67 -7.99
CA LYS A 19 -6.23 0.59 -8.40
C LYS A 19 -5.43 1.81 -7.93
N ILE A 20 -4.95 1.78 -6.68
CA ILE A 20 -4.10 2.85 -6.13
C ILE A 20 -2.77 2.90 -6.88
N CYS A 21 -2.11 1.77 -7.12
CA CYS A 21 -0.86 1.73 -7.89
C CYS A 21 -1.03 2.40 -9.27
N ARG A 22 -2.10 2.06 -9.99
CA ARG A 22 -2.40 2.65 -11.31
C ARG A 22 -2.73 4.14 -11.26
N LEU A 23 -3.29 4.63 -10.14
CA LEU A 23 -3.63 6.04 -9.98
C LEU A 23 -2.40 6.91 -9.70
N TYR A 24 -1.39 6.35 -9.05
CA TYR A 24 -0.21 7.11 -8.59
C TYR A 24 1.05 6.87 -9.42
N ARG A 25 1.07 5.86 -10.32
CA ARG A 25 2.23 5.51 -11.15
C ARG A 25 1.83 5.17 -12.59
N ASP A 26 2.68 5.56 -13.53
CA ASP A 26 2.41 5.42 -14.97
C ASP A 26 2.99 4.14 -15.56
N THR A 27 4.24 3.79 -15.20
CA THR A 27 4.91 2.60 -15.74
C THR A 27 4.50 1.33 -14.99
N GLN A 28 4.65 0.19 -15.66
CA GLN A 28 4.36 -1.10 -15.02
C GLN A 28 5.34 -1.40 -13.88
N GLU A 29 6.60 -1.02 -14.03
CA GLU A 29 7.67 -1.22 -13.04
C GLU A 29 7.39 -0.39 -11.78
N ASP A 30 7.14 0.92 -11.93
CA ASP A 30 6.82 1.78 -10.78
C ASP A 30 5.56 1.32 -10.03
N ARG A 31 4.58 0.76 -10.76
CA ARG A 31 3.36 0.20 -10.16
C ARG A 31 3.67 -1.05 -9.35
N GLN A 32 4.58 -1.90 -9.81
CA GLN A 32 5.02 -3.09 -9.09
C GLN A 32 5.80 -2.71 -7.84
N ASP A 33 6.70 -1.74 -7.93
CA ASP A 33 7.45 -1.24 -6.78
C ASP A 33 6.52 -0.62 -5.72
N LEU A 34 5.57 0.22 -6.16
CA LEU A 34 4.58 0.79 -5.26
C LEU A 34 3.68 -0.29 -4.64
N PHE A 35 3.31 -1.33 -5.40
CA PHE A 35 2.54 -2.44 -4.86
C PHE A 35 3.31 -3.16 -3.75
N GLN A 36 4.58 -3.48 -3.98
CA GLN A 36 5.43 -4.15 -3.00
C GLN A 36 5.60 -3.30 -1.72
N GLU A 37 5.85 -2.01 -1.86
CA GLU A 37 5.96 -1.10 -0.71
C GLU A 37 4.64 -1.01 0.07
N ILE A 38 3.48 -0.97 -0.60
CA ILE A 38 2.18 -1.00 0.08
C ILE A 38 2.02 -2.30 0.87
N VAL A 39 2.32 -3.46 0.27
CA VAL A 39 2.24 -4.76 0.94
C VAL A 39 3.15 -4.82 2.17
N TYR A 40 4.38 -4.32 2.04
CA TYR A 40 5.33 -4.23 3.15
C TYR A 40 4.82 -3.36 4.30
N GLN A 41 4.29 -2.16 3.99
CA GLN A 41 3.73 -1.27 5.02
C GLN A 41 2.47 -1.85 5.67
N LEU A 42 1.65 -2.58 4.92
CA LEU A 42 0.51 -3.32 5.46
C LEU A 42 0.96 -4.39 6.45
N TRP A 43 1.97 -5.18 6.09
CA TRP A 43 2.52 -6.22 6.95
C TRP A 43 3.07 -5.64 8.25
N ARG A 44 3.82 -4.54 8.19
CA ARG A 44 4.31 -3.85 9.40
C ARG A 44 3.22 -3.21 10.25
N SER A 45 2.08 -2.89 9.64
CA SER A 45 0.98 -2.21 10.33
C SER A 45 -0.09 -3.15 10.85
N VAL A 46 -0.09 -4.43 10.44
CA VAL A 46 -1.17 -5.38 10.75
C VAL A 46 -1.32 -5.63 12.25
N ASP A 47 -0.22 -5.69 12.99
CA ASP A 47 -0.24 -5.88 14.45
C ASP A 47 -0.89 -4.70 15.19
N ASN A 48 -0.93 -3.53 14.56
CA ASN A 48 -1.59 -2.33 15.08
C ASN A 48 -3.05 -2.21 14.63
N PHE A 49 -3.60 -3.19 13.91
CA PHE A 49 -5.00 -3.16 13.48
C PHE A 49 -5.92 -3.43 14.67
N ARG A 50 -6.44 -2.36 15.27
CA ARG A 50 -7.29 -2.41 16.47
C ARG A 50 -8.74 -2.90 16.23
N HIS A 51 -9.06 -3.43 15.04
CA HIS A 51 -10.42 -3.85 14.65
C HIS A 51 -11.53 -2.78 14.78
N GLN A 52 -11.18 -1.50 14.92
CA GLN A 52 -12.13 -0.38 15.06
C GLN A 52 -12.70 0.11 13.72
N ALA A 53 -12.24 -0.45 12.60
CA ALA A 53 -12.67 -0.10 11.26
C ALA A 53 -12.75 -1.35 10.38
N LYS A 54 -13.43 -1.25 9.24
CA LYS A 54 -13.42 -2.33 8.24
C LYS A 54 -12.00 -2.59 7.74
N PRO A 55 -11.61 -3.86 7.50
CA PRO A 55 -10.33 -4.20 6.88
C PRO A 55 -10.00 -3.41 5.61
N SER A 56 -10.99 -3.23 4.73
CA SER A 56 -10.84 -2.45 3.49
C SER A 56 -10.51 -0.98 3.75
N THR A 57 -11.09 -0.36 4.78
CA THR A 57 -10.77 1.02 5.19
C THR A 57 -9.32 1.13 5.68
N PHE A 58 -8.88 0.16 6.48
CA PHE A 58 -7.50 0.11 6.96
C PHE A 58 -6.51 -0.03 5.81
N ILE A 59 -6.77 -0.97 4.88
CA ILE A 59 -5.93 -1.21 3.72
C ILE A 59 -5.86 0.03 2.83
N TYR A 60 -7.01 0.64 2.53
CA TYR A 60 -7.08 1.85 1.72
C TYR A 60 -6.24 2.98 2.32
N ARG A 61 -6.32 3.18 3.63
CA ARG A 61 -5.56 4.21 4.34
C ARG A 61 -4.05 3.97 4.25
N ILE A 62 -3.59 2.74 4.46
CA ILE A 62 -2.16 2.43 4.34
C ILE A 62 -1.71 2.61 2.89
N ALA A 63 -2.45 2.06 1.94
CA ALA A 63 -2.11 2.12 0.52
C ALA A 63 -1.99 3.56 -0.01
N ILE A 64 -2.96 4.43 0.31
CA ILE A 64 -2.94 5.82 -0.16
C ILE A 64 -1.82 6.64 0.50
N ASN A 65 -1.58 6.45 1.80
CA ASN A 65 -0.51 7.15 2.51
C ASN A 65 0.86 6.74 1.97
N THR A 66 1.05 5.45 1.70
CA THR A 66 2.26 4.92 1.07
C THR A 66 2.47 5.48 -0.33
N ALA A 67 1.43 5.51 -1.16
CA ALA A 67 1.51 6.06 -2.52
C ALA A 67 1.86 7.55 -2.54
N ILE A 68 1.24 8.36 -1.66
CA ILE A 68 1.56 9.79 -1.52
C ILE A 68 3.00 9.99 -1.03
N SER A 69 3.43 9.20 -0.04
CA SER A 69 4.80 9.27 0.50
C SER A 69 5.84 8.90 -0.57
N SER A 70 5.59 7.84 -1.33
CA SER A 70 6.43 7.40 -2.45
C SER A 70 6.55 8.50 -3.52
N LEU A 71 5.43 9.11 -3.92
CA LEU A 71 5.44 10.21 -4.89
C LEU A 71 6.25 11.43 -4.41
N ARG A 72 6.15 11.80 -3.11
CA ARG A 72 6.92 12.92 -2.55
C ARG A 72 8.42 12.65 -2.55
N LYS A 73 8.84 11.42 -2.26
CA LYS A 73 10.26 11.03 -2.26
C LYS A 73 10.88 11.14 -3.65
N ASP A 74 10.14 10.75 -4.69
CA ASP A 74 10.63 10.85 -6.07
C ASP A 74 10.80 12.29 -6.51
N THR A 75 9.83 13.16 -6.18
CA THR A 75 9.96 14.60 -6.46
C THR A 75 11.20 15.18 -5.79
N THR A 76 11.45 14.83 -4.52
CA THR A 76 12.67 15.28 -3.82
C THR A 76 13.95 14.72 -4.47
N LYS A 77 13.96 13.44 -4.86
CA LYS A 77 15.12 12.82 -5.52
C LYS A 77 15.44 13.51 -6.85
N LYS A 78 14.41 13.77 -7.66
CA LYS A 78 14.52 14.47 -8.95
C LYS A 78 14.99 15.93 -8.84
N MET A 79 14.83 16.57 -7.68
CA MET A 79 15.35 17.93 -7.43
C MET A 79 16.83 17.95 -7.00
N ILE A 80 17.35 16.81 -6.54
CA ILE A 80 18.73 16.68 -6.03
C ILE A 80 19.66 16.12 -7.13
N GLU A 81 19.12 15.37 -8.09
CA GLU A 81 19.78 14.94 -9.34
C GLU A 81 19.86 16.07 -10.38
#